data_AF-L1P9Q8-F1
#
_entry.id   AF-L1P9Q8-F1
#
_cell.length_a   1.000
_cell.length_b   1.000
_cell.length_c   1.000
_cell.angle_alpha   90.00
_cell.angle_beta   90.00
_cell.angle_gamma   90.00
#
_symmetry.space_group_name_H-M   'P 1'
#
loop_
_entity.id
_entity.type
_entity.pdbx_description
1 polymer ?
#
loop_
_entity_poly.entity_id
_entity_poly.type
_entity_poly.pdbx_seq_one_letter_code
_entity_poly.pdbx_strand_id
1 'polypeptide(L)'
;MEEQNSNKNFKLRKFSLEFERGHSWEKESEKQKDRYEGSVTFTNDLREEFTLNVDTELSLEIIKLISNKLTENTERLVKNITESIKITEQ
;
A
#
# COMPACT_ATOMS: atom_id res chain seq x y z
N MET A 1 12.93 31.32 -11.54
CA MET A 1 12.45 31.23 -10.14
C MET A 1 11.70 29.92 -10.05
N GLU A 2 12.31 28.92 -9.43
CA GLU A 2 11.67 27.63 -9.19
C GLU A 2 10.79 27.76 -7.95
N GLU A 3 9.47 27.63 -8.11
CA GLU A 3 8.56 27.52 -6.98
C GLU A 3 8.83 26.18 -6.27
N GLN A 4 9.51 26.26 -5.14
CA GLN A 4 9.62 25.17 -4.17
C GLN A 4 8.23 24.87 -3.58
N ASN A 5 7.45 24.02 -4.26
CA ASN A 5 6.24 23.42 -3.68
C ASN A 5 6.62 22.16 -2.86
N SER A 6 7.50 22.31 -1.86
CA SER A 6 7.86 21.21 -0.95
C SER A 6 6.66 20.70 -0.15
N ASN A 7 5.63 21.53 0.03
CA ASN A 7 4.39 21.20 0.75
C ASN A 7 3.47 20.21 0.02
N LYS A 8 3.75 19.86 -1.25
CA LYS A 8 2.95 18.88 -2.03
C LYS A 8 3.57 17.48 -2.07
N ASN A 9 4.57 17.21 -1.22
CA ASN A 9 5.15 15.89 -1.08
C ASN A 9 4.28 15.02 -0.17
N PHE A 10 3.34 14.30 -0.78
CA PHE A 10 2.53 13.30 -0.09
C PHE A 10 3.34 12.06 0.24
N LYS A 11 3.28 11.64 1.50
CA LYS A 11 3.86 10.39 2.00
C LYS A 11 2.74 9.42 2.35
N LEU A 12 2.95 8.14 2.06
CA LEU A 12 2.04 7.10 2.50
C LEU A 12 2.01 7.08 4.04
N ARG A 13 0.82 7.28 4.62
CA ARG A 13 0.59 7.26 6.07
C ARG A 13 0.02 5.91 6.52
N LYS A 14 -0.98 5.42 5.79
CA LYS A 14 -1.68 4.18 6.13
C LYS A 14 -2.12 3.46 4.86
N PHE A 15 -2.02 2.15 4.90
CA PHE A 15 -2.69 1.24 3.99
C PHE A 15 -3.55 0.29 4.83
N SER A 16 -4.82 0.13 4.49
CA SER A 16 -5.68 -0.92 5.04
C SER A 16 -6.41 -1.66 3.94
N LEU A 17 -6.65 -2.94 4.19
CA LEU A 17 -7.46 -3.81 3.36
C LEU A 17 -8.37 -4.57 4.30
N GLU A 18 -9.67 -4.32 4.20
CA GLU A 18 -10.67 -4.88 5.11
C GLU A 18 -11.67 -5.70 4.31
N PHE A 19 -12.06 -6.85 4.86
CA PHE A 19 -13.08 -7.68 4.25
C PHE A 19 -14.45 -7.21 4.72
N GLU A 20 -15.21 -6.64 3.79
CA GLU A 20 -16.56 -6.17 4.03
C GLU A 20 -17.55 -7.24 3.60
N ARG A 21 -18.31 -7.75 4.58
CA ARG A 21 -19.47 -8.61 4.32
C ARG A 21 -20.59 -7.75 3.77
N GLY A 22 -21.22 -8.21 2.70
CA GLY A 22 -22.23 -7.49 1.90
C GLY A 22 -23.10 -6.50 2.66
N HIS A 23 -22.58 -5.30 2.89
CA HIS A 23 -23.34 -4.12 3.25
C HIS A 23 -22.78 -2.99 2.39
N SER A 24 -23.54 -2.60 1.39
CA SER A 24 -23.36 -1.33 0.70
C SER A 24 -24.61 -0.50 0.98
N TRP A 25 -24.58 0.77 0.59
CA TRP A 25 -25.74 1.66 0.65
C TRP A 25 -26.91 1.18 -0.24
N GLU A 26 -26.73 0.11 -1.02
CA GLU A 26 -27.78 -0.52 -1.79
C GLU A 26 -28.67 -1.43 -0.93
N LYS A 27 -29.96 -1.15 -0.99
CA LYS A 27 -31.01 -1.83 -0.22
C LYS A 27 -31.33 -3.24 -0.74
N GLU A 28 -30.92 -3.58 -1.96
CA GLU A 28 -31.22 -4.87 -2.59
C GLU A 28 -30.16 -5.91 -2.22
N SER A 29 -30.57 -6.94 -1.48
CA SER A 29 -29.70 -8.01 -0.99
C SER A 29 -28.99 -8.79 -2.11
N GLU A 30 -29.54 -8.83 -3.32
CA GLU A 30 -28.96 -9.53 -4.47
C GLU A 30 -27.76 -8.77 -5.08
N LYS A 31 -27.64 -7.47 -4.82
CA LYS A 31 -26.52 -6.63 -5.25
C LYS A 31 -25.45 -6.47 -4.18
N GLN A 32 -25.75 -6.89 -2.95
CA GLN A 32 -24.79 -6.94 -1.86
C GLN A 32 -23.80 -8.08 -2.13
N LYS A 33 -22.55 -7.72 -2.33
CA LYS A 33 -21.46 -8.66 -2.54
C LYS A 33 -20.38 -8.44 -1.50
N ASP A 34 -19.93 -9.54 -0.92
CA ASP A 34 -18.71 -9.60 -0.13
C ASP A 34 -17.55 -9.08 -0.98
N ARG A 35 -16.74 -8.20 -0.42
CA ARG A 35 -15.63 -7.58 -1.12
C ARG A 35 -14.52 -7.21 -0.16
N TYR A 36 -13.32 -7.05 -0.70
CA TYR A 36 -12.27 -6.36 0.02
C TYR A 36 -12.34 -4.88 -0.33
N GLU A 37 -12.36 -4.03 0.68
CA GLU A 37 -12.21 -2.59 0.51
C GLU A 37 -10.80 -2.19 0.92
N GLY A 38 -10.03 -1.66 -0.03
CA GLY A 38 -8.74 -1.06 0.26
C GLY A 38 -8.89 0.43 0.51
N SER A 39 -8.16 0.94 1.50
CA SER A 39 -7.99 2.37 1.76
C SER A 39 -6.51 2.71 1.80
N VAL A 40 -6.14 3.74 1.05
CA VAL A 40 -4.79 4.30 1.04
C VAL A 40 -4.87 5.74 1.53
N THR A 41 -4.22 6.04 2.64
CA THR A 41 -4.13 7.39 3.20
C THR A 41 -2.75 7.95 2.94
N PHE A 42 -2.71 9.06 2.23
CA PHE A 42 -1.51 9.89 2.09
C PHE A 42 -1.64 11.13 2.98
N THR A 43 -0.51 11.61 3.50
CA THR A 43 -0.43 12.88 4.22
C THR A 43 0.73 13.70 3.66
N ASN A 44 0.54 15.00 3.58
CA ASN A 44 1.64 15.96 3.43
C ASN A 44 1.88 16.69 4.75
N ASP A 45 2.83 17.62 4.75
CA ASP A 45 3.16 18.46 5.91
C ASP A 45 2.03 19.44 6.29
N LEU A 46 1.03 19.59 5.41
CA LEU A 46 -0.21 20.35 5.64
C LEU A 46 -1.35 19.48 6.22
N ARG A 47 -1.10 18.18 6.46
CA ARG A 47 -2.09 17.20 6.95
C ARG A 47 -3.30 17.02 6.03
N GLU A 48 -3.14 17.26 4.73
CA GLU A 48 -4.15 16.90 3.74
C GLU A 48 -4.22 15.38 3.61
N GLU A 49 -5.42 14.82 3.71
CA GLU A 49 -5.68 13.38 3.61
C GLU A 49 -6.70 13.10 2.51
N PHE A 50 -6.43 12.08 1.69
CA PHE A 50 -7.41 11.50 0.79
C PHE A 50 -7.42 9.98 0.94
N THR A 51 -8.60 9.39 0.75
CA THR A 51 -8.83 7.94 0.81
C THR A 51 -9.32 7.48 -0.56
N LEU A 52 -8.61 6.54 -1.18
CA LEU A 52 -9.06 5.88 -2.40
C LEU A 52 -9.71 4.55 -2.02
N ASN A 53 -11.01 4.42 -2.27
CA ASN A 53 -11.71 3.14 -2.21
C ASN A 53 -11.39 2.38 -3.50
N VAL A 54 -10.62 1.30 -3.38
CA VAL A 54 -10.25 0.46 -4.53
C VAL A 54 -11.21 -0.71 -4.65
N ASP A 55 -11.66 -0.98 -5.88
CA ASP A 55 -12.46 -2.17 -6.19
C ASP A 55 -11.64 -3.46 -6.01
N THR A 56 -12.30 -4.61 -6.14
CA THR A 56 -11.68 -5.93 -5.93
C THR A 56 -10.51 -6.19 -6.89
N GLU A 57 -10.58 -5.74 -8.15
CA GLU A 57 -9.52 -5.99 -9.14
C GLU A 57 -8.27 -5.17 -8.80
N LEU A 58 -8.44 -3.88 -8.53
CA LEU A 58 -7.34 -3.00 -8.10
C LEU A 58 -6.77 -3.43 -6.74
N SER A 59 -7.62 -3.93 -5.83
CA SER A 59 -7.17 -4.48 -4.55
C SER A 59 -6.23 -5.67 -4.75
N LEU A 60 -6.55 -6.59 -5.67
CA LEU A 60 -5.69 -7.73 -5.98
C LEU A 60 -4.36 -7.29 -6.61
N GLU A 61 -4.38 -6.26 -7.47
CA GLU A 61 -3.16 -5.68 -8.03
C GLU A 61 -2.26 -5.05 -6.97
N ILE A 62 -2.84 -4.31 -6.02
CA ILE A 62 -2.11 -3.72 -4.89
C ILE A 62 -1.47 -4.81 -4.03
N ILE A 63 -2.20 -5.89 -3.71
CA ILE A 63 -1.64 -7.02 -2.95
C ILE A 63 -0.46 -7.66 -3.69
N LYS A 64 -0.57 -7.85 -5.02
CA LYS A 64 0.55 -8.36 -5.84
C LYS A 64 1.76 -7.44 -5.77
N LEU A 65 1.55 -6.13 -5.86
CA LEU A 65 2.63 -5.15 -5.79
C LEU A 65 3.33 -5.15 -4.41
N ILE A 66 2.56 -5.22 -3.32
CA ILE A 66 3.10 -5.36 -1.96
C ILE A 66 3.91 -6.64 -1.83
N SER A 67 3.37 -7.78 -2.30
CA SER A 67 4.05 -9.08 -2.28
C SER A 67 5.40 -9.03 -3.01
N ASN A 68 5.44 -8.46 -4.22
CA ASN A 68 6.67 -8.32 -5.00
C ASN A 68 7.72 -7.47 -4.25
N LYS A 69 7.31 -6.36 -3.62
CA LYS A 69 8.23 -5.51 -2.84
C LYS A 69 8.76 -6.18 -1.59
N LEU A 70 7.97 -7.02 -0.92
CA LEU A 70 8.43 -7.83 0.21
C LEU A 70 9.50 -8.83 -0.23
N THR A 71 9.29 -9.51 -1.37
CA THR A 71 10.28 -10.43 -1.95
C THR A 71 11.58 -9.71 -2.29
N GLU A 72 11.52 -8.62 -3.06
CA GLU A 72 12.71 -7.83 -3.43
C GLU A 72 13.53 -7.38 -2.20
N ASN A 73 12.86 -6.89 -1.15
CA ASN A 73 13.52 -6.45 0.07
C ASN A 73 14.15 -7.62 0.84
N THR A 74 13.49 -8.77 0.87
CA THR A 74 14.00 -9.98 1.54
C THR A 74 15.23 -10.52 0.81
N GLU A 75 15.20 -10.59 -0.52
CA GLU A 75 16.35 -10.98 -1.33
C GLU A 75 17.54 -10.05 -1.10
N ARG A 76 17.29 -8.73 -1.08
CA ARG A 76 18.34 -7.74 -0.80
C ARG A 76 18.93 -7.90 0.60
N LEU A 77 18.12 -8.19 1.61
CA LEU A 77 18.59 -8.46 2.96
C LEU A 77 19.47 -9.72 3.02
N VAL A 78 19.04 -10.82 2.38
CA VAL A 78 19.82 -12.08 2.32
C VAL A 78 21.16 -11.84 1.65
N LYS A 79 21.18 -11.09 0.54
CA LYS A 79 22.41 -10.73 -0.16
C LYS A 79 23.36 -9.95 0.76
N ASN A 80 22.88 -8.92 1.44
CA ASN A 80 23.69 -8.10 2.33
C ASN A 80 24.28 -8.91 3.50
N ILE A 81 23.50 -9.83 4.10
CA ILE A 81 23.97 -10.71 5.16
C ILE A 81 25.09 -11.63 4.63
N THR A 82 24.86 -12.25 3.48
CA THR A 82 25.84 -13.16 2.84
C THR A 82 27.15 -12.44 2.53
N GLU A 83 27.08 -11.22 1.99
CA GLU A 83 28.25 -10.39 1.71
C GLU A 83 28.99 -9.99 2.99
N SER A 84 28.27 -9.65 4.06
CA SER A 84 28.88 -9.28 5.35
C SER A 84 29.65 -10.44 5.99
N ILE A 85 29.14 -11.68 5.89
CA ILE A 85 29.85 -12.88 6.36
C ILE A 85 31.12 -13.10 5.55
N LYS A 86 31.05 -13.01 4.21
CA LYS A 86 32.22 -13.19 3.32
C LYS A 86 33.35 -12.19 3.60
N ILE A 87 33.03 -10.97 4.00
CA ILE A 87 34.02 -9.95 4.37
C ILE A 87 34.76 -10.32 5.67
N THR A 88 34.14 -11.14 6.53
CA THR A 88 34.72 -11.51 7.84
C THR A 88 35.71 -12.68 7.75
N GLU A 89 35.77 -13.39 6.61
CA GLU A 89 36.65 -14.54 6.36
C GLU A 89 37.94 -14.19 5.58
N GLN A 90 38.22 -12.89 5.35
CA GLN A 90 39.48 -12.38 4.78
C GLN A 90 40.34 -11.70 5.84
#